data_AF-A0AAT9JVQ1-F1
#
_entry.id   AF-A0AAT9JVQ1-F1
#
_cell.length_a   1.000
_cell.length_b   1.000
_cell.length_c   1.000
_cell.angle_alpha   90.00
_cell.angle_beta   90.00
_cell.angle_gamma   90.00
#
_symmetry.space_group_name_H-M   'P 1'
#
loop_
_entity.id
_entity.type
_entity.pdbx_description
1 polymer ?
#
loop_
_entity_poly.entity_id
_entity_poly.type
_entity_poly.pdbx_seq_one_letter_code
_entity_poly.pdbx_strand_id
1 'polypeptide(L)' 'MHIFADGFTRVSLSGGVLRFTLVQTTGDNQTTEVGELLIPAARADQFVQRLEGSLRKLSDQIKQEQQAAAQGNS' A
#
# COMPACT_ATOMS: atom_id res chain seq x y z
N MET A 1 -13.96 12.27 -3.72
CA MET A 1 -12.67 12.29 -4.43
C MET A 1 -11.84 11.14 -3.88
N HIS A 2 -11.36 10.23 -4.74
CA HIS A 2 -10.57 9.05 -4.32
C HIS A 2 -9.15 9.20 -4.87
N ILE A 3 -8.15 8.93 -4.03
CA ILE A 3 -6.74 8.87 -4.45
C ILE A 3 -6.46 7.42 -4.86
N PHE A 4 -6.01 7.23 -6.09
CA PHE A 4 -5.54 5.93 -6.57
C PHE A 4 -4.02 6.01 -6.68
N ALA A 5 -3.33 5.41 -5.71
CA ALA A 5 -1.87 5.35 -5.68
C ALA A 5 -1.42 3.90 -5.78
N ASP A 6 -0.40 3.65 -6.59
CA ASP A 6 0.26 2.35 -6.74
C ASP A 6 1.71 2.37 -6.22
N GLY A 7 2.19 3.54 -5.79
CA GLY A 7 3.52 3.68 -5.21
C GLY A 7 3.68 4.94 -4.36
N PHE A 8 4.91 5.13 -3.86
CA PHE A 8 5.35 6.35 -3.20
C PHE A 8 6.83 6.62 -3.54
N THR A 9 7.24 7.88 -3.56
CA THR A 9 8.61 8.27 -4.02
C THR A 9 9.47 8.89 -2.94
N ARG A 10 8.86 9.56 -1.96
CA ARG A 10 9.57 10.26 -0.89
C ARG A 10 8.91 10.01 0.45
N VAL A 11 9.74 9.84 1.47
CA VAL A 11 9.32 9.83 2.87
C VAL A 11 10.10 10.91 3.61
N SER A 12 9.41 11.72 4.40
CA SER A 12 10.03 12.75 5.23
C SER A 12 9.42 12.76 6.63
N LEU A 13 10.17 13.23 7.62
CA LEU A 13 9.70 13.43 8.99
C LEU A 13 9.85 14.91 9.33
N SER A 14 8.75 15.57 9.66
CA SER A 14 8.75 16.96 10.12
C SER A 14 7.62 17.17 11.12
N GLY A 15 7.89 17.91 12.21
CA GLY A 15 6.89 18.23 13.22
C GLY A 15 6.23 16.99 13.86
N GLY A 16 6.95 15.86 13.95
CA GLY A 16 6.41 14.61 14.48
C GLY A 16 5.44 13.88 13.55
N VAL A 17 5.40 14.22 12.25
CA VAL A 17 4.57 13.57 11.24
C VAL A 17 5.47 13.02 10.11
N LEU A 18 5.30 11.74 9.81
CA LEU A 18 5.82 11.11 8.60
C LEU A 18 4.92 11.48 7.42
N ARG A 19 5.52 11.95 6.33
CA ARG A 19 4.83 12.31 5.10
C ARG A 19 5.40 11.50 3.94
N PHE A 20 4.52 10.75 3.29
CA PHE A 20 4.81 9.96 2.11
C PHE A 20 4.20 10.67 0.90
N THR A 21 4.99 10.94 -0.13
CA THR A 21 4.47 11.40 -1.43
C THR A 21 4.00 10.18 -2.21
N LEU A 22 2.70 10.09 -2.47
CA LEU A 22 2.06 9.01 -3.20
C LEU A 22 2.09 9.29 -4.70
N VAL A 23 2.35 8.25 -5.48
CA VAL A 23 2.37 8.33 -6.94
C VAL A 23 1.46 7.29 -7.57
N GLN A 24 1.08 7.57 -8.81
CA GLN A 24 0.39 6.64 -9.70
C GLN A 24 1.17 6.51 -11.00
N THR A 25 1.28 5.28 -11.52
CA THR A 25 1.89 5.02 -12.81
C THR A 25 0.92 5.38 -13.95
N THR A 26 1.34 6.20 -14.90
CA THR A 26 0.49 6.77 -15.97
C THR A 26 0.87 6.33 -17.39
N GLY A 27 1.41 5.11 -17.53
CA GLY A 27 1.95 4.61 -18.81
C GLY A 27 3.37 5.10 -19.07
N ASP A 28 4.09 4.42 -19.97
CA ASP A 28 5.48 4.73 -20.36
C ASP A 28 6.48 4.88 -19.20
N ASN A 29 6.29 4.09 -18.13
CA ASN A 29 7.08 4.17 -16.88
C ASN A 29 7.08 5.57 -16.23
N GLN A 30 6.12 6.43 -16.57
CA GLN A 30 5.95 7.71 -15.93
C GLN A 30 5.10 7.56 -14.68
N THR A 31 5.47 8.30 -13.64
CA THR A 31 4.72 8.38 -12.39
C THR A 31 4.27 9.82 -12.19
N THR A 32 3.00 10.01 -11.84
CA THR A 32 2.46 11.31 -11.43
C THR A 32 2.22 11.33 -9.93
N GLU A 33 2.43 12.47 -9.28
CA GLU A 33 2.05 12.65 -7.87
C GLU A 33 0.52 12.73 -7.76
N VAL A 34 -0.04 11.94 -6.85
CA VAL A 34 -1.51 11.84 -6.66
C VAL A 34 -1.96 12.20 -5.25
N GLY A 35 -1.02 12.42 -4.32
CA GLY A 35 -1.32 12.92 -3.00
C GLY A 35 -0.27 12.57 -1.96
N GLU A 36 -0.66 12.65 -0.69
CA GLU A 36 0.23 12.39 0.43
C GLU A 36 -0.43 11.52 1.49
N LEU A 37 0.34 10.61 2.08
CA LEU A 37 -0.04 9.86 3.26
C LEU A 37 0.70 10.45 4.48
N LEU A 38 -0.07 10.91 5.47
CA LEU A 38 0.44 11.48 6.70
C LEU A 38 0.24 10.50 7.87
N ILE A 39 1.32 10.21 8.60
CA ILE A 39 1.30 9.30 9.75
C ILE A 39 1.95 10.01 10.93
N PRO A 40 1.26 10.20 12.06
CA PRO A 40 1.91 10.66 13.28
C PRO A 40 3.04 9.70 13.66
N ALA A 41 4.25 10.22 13.87
CA ALA A 41 5.44 9.40 14.14
C ALA A 41 5.24 8.52 15.39
N ALA A 42 4.55 9.04 16.41
CA ALA A 42 4.18 8.29 17.62
C ALA A 42 3.28 7.07 17.38
N ARG A 43 2.68 6.93 16.19
CA ARG A 43 1.83 5.80 15.79
C ARG A 43 2.42 4.99 14.63
N ALA A 44 3.64 5.32 14.19
CA ALA A 44 4.25 4.70 13.02
C ALA A 44 4.37 3.18 13.16
N ASP A 45 4.87 2.69 14.30
CA ASP A 45 5.04 1.26 14.56
C ASP A 45 3.70 0.51 14.49
N GLN A 46 2.67 1.06 15.14
CA GLN A 46 1.33 0.46 15.12
C GLN A 46 0.71 0.51 13.71
N PHE A 47 1.01 1.54 12.92
CA PHE A 47 0.58 1.61 11.53
C PHE A 47 1.23 0.50 10.70
N VAL A 48 2.55 0.33 10.80
CA VAL A 48 3.30 -0.71 10.08
C VAL A 48 2.78 -2.11 10.44
N GLN A 49 2.61 -2.41 11.73
CA GLN A 49 2.10 -3.71 12.18
C GLN A 49 0.72 -4.04 11.61
N ARG A 50 -0.19 -3.05 11.59
CA ARG A 50 -1.53 -3.24 11.02
C ARG A 50 -1.51 -3.40 9.51
N LEU A 51 -0.66 -2.65 8.82
CA LEU A 51 -0.47 -2.78 7.37
C LEU A 51 0.06 -4.18 7.03
N GLU A 52 1.12 -4.61 7.71
CA GLU A 52 1.70 -5.93 7.52
C GLU A 52 0.68 -7.04 7.76
N GLY A 53 -0.04 -7.00 8.90
CA GLY A 53 -1.06 -8.01 9.22
C GLY A 53 -2.19 -8.06 8.17
N SER A 54 -2.61 -6.91 7.65
CA SER A 54 -3.64 -6.82 6.61
C SER A 54 -3.15 -7.39 5.28
N LEU A 55 -1.92 -7.07 4.88
CA LEU A 55 -1.31 -7.59 3.64
C LEU A 55 -1.08 -9.10 3.69
N ARG A 56 -0.66 -9.63 4.86
CA ARG A 56 -0.54 -11.09 5.07
C ARG A 56 -1.88 -11.79 4.88
N LYS A 57 -2.94 -11.29 5.53
CA LYS A 57 -4.30 -11.86 5.38
C LYS A 57 -4.77 -11.84 3.93
N LEU A 58 -4.54 -10.75 3.21
CA LEU A 58 -4.88 -10.66 1.78
C LEU A 58 -4.07 -11.65 0.94
N SER A 59 -2.76 -11.80 1.21
CA SER A 59 -1.91 -12.79 0.54
C SER A 59 -2.42 -14.21 0.73
N ASP A 60 -2.88 -14.54 1.93
CA ASP A 60 -3.43 -15.87 2.23
C ASP A 60 -4.76 -16.11 1.49
N GLN A 61 -5.62 -15.10 1.39
CA GLN A 61 -6.86 -15.18 0.59
C GLN A 61 -6.58 -15.43 -0.89
N ILE A 62 -5.63 -14.69 -1.49
CA ILE A 62 -5.24 -14.86 -2.90
C ILE A 62 -4.75 -16.30 -3.16
N LYS A 63 -3.94 -16.87 -2.26
CA LYS A 63 -3.46 -18.25 -2.39
C LYS A 63 -4.59 -19.26 -2.31
N GLN A 64 -5.55 -19.07 -1.41
CA GLN A 64 -6.73 -19.94 -1.28
C GLN A 64 -7.59 -19.91 -2.55
N GLU A 65 -7.82 -18.73 -3.11
CA GLU A 65 -8.55 -18.57 -4.38
C GLU A 65 -7.83 -19.24 -5.55
N GLN A 66 -6.49 -19.09 -5.64
CA GLN A 66 -5.69 -19.77 -6.65
C GLN A 66 -5.73 -21.31 -6.52
N GLN A 67 -5.70 -21.83 -5.29
CA GLN A 67 -5.81 -23.27 -5.03
C GLN A 67 -7.20 -23.80 -5.39
N ALA A 68 -8.27 -23.06 -5.06
CA ALA A 68 -9.64 -23.43 -5.42
C ALA A 68 -9.85 -23.43 -6.94
N ALA A 69 -9.29 -22.43 -7.66
CA ALA A 69 -9.35 -22.35 -9.11
C ALA A 69 -8.58 -23.50 -9.79
N ALA A 70 -7.47 -23.96 -9.20
CA ALA A 70 -6.70 -25.10 -9.70
C ALA A 70 -7.40 -26.45 -9.48
N GLN A 71 -8.25 -26.57 -8.46
CA GLN A 71 -8.98 -27.81 -8.12
C GLN A 71 -10.35 -27.93 -8.82
N GLY A 72 -10.91 -26.82 -9.33
CA GLY A 72 -12.19 -26.80 -10.06
C GLY A 72 -12.11 -27.16 -11.55
N ASN A 73 -10.93 -27.55 -12.05
CA ASN A 73 -10.69 -27.85 -13.47
C ASN A 73 -10.14 -29.26 -13.71
N SER A 74 -10.56 -30.24 -12.88
CA SER A 74 -10.21 -31.67 -12.98
C SER A 74 -11.44 -32.55 -13.08
#